data_AF-A0A3D3EWW7-F1
#
_entry.id   AF-A0A3D3EWW7-F1
#
_cell.length_a   1.000
_cell.length_b   1.000
_cell.length_c   1.000
_cell.angle_alpha   90.00
_cell.angle_beta   90.00
_cell.angle_gamma   90.00
#
_symmetry.space_group_name_H-M   'P 1'
#
loop_
_entity.id
_entity.type
_entity.pdbx_description
1 polymer ?
#
loop_
_entity_poly.entity_id
_entity_poly.type
_entity_poly.pdbx_seq_one_letter_code
_entity_poly.pdbx_strand_id
1 'polypeptide(L)'
;MQISVTLYKYLGPFRSRFMLVDLIDSLSRILKLPYCETGVYPCDKFDRGVCRGWCLALATSQESKHEHDLEKLDALLKEAYLHPNNGIYEMVQKQREAYFEELEFAKADLLDDELRLLQSYREWLNFLYVAKNLQYSSKLYEIESGQLKSARINGKNHHFVIDKPMYRENESLALPLAGMDEMKIIYDYIREQSHA
;
A
#
# COMPACT_ATOMS: atom_id res chain seq x y z
N MET A 1 22.34 20.40 21.14
CA MET A 1 22.36 19.86 19.76
C MET A 1 20.99 19.24 19.50
N GLN A 2 20.01 20.06 19.11
CA GLN A 2 18.64 19.61 18.84
C GLN A 2 18.57 19.12 17.39
N ILE A 3 18.48 17.80 17.22
CA ILE A 3 18.12 17.19 15.94
C ILE A 3 16.59 17.32 15.84
N SER A 4 16.10 18.47 15.40
CA SER A 4 14.71 18.62 14.97
C SER A 4 14.62 18.15 13.52
N VAL A 5 14.65 16.83 13.30
CA VAL A 5 14.23 16.28 12.01
C VAL A 5 12.72 16.39 11.97
N THR A 6 12.30 17.40 11.22
CA THR A 6 10.93 17.81 10.95
C THR A 6 10.05 16.65 10.49
N LEU A 7 9.14 16.21 11.37
CA LEU A 7 8.12 15.17 11.16
C LEU A 7 7.24 15.44 9.92
N TYR A 8 7.13 16.69 9.46
CA TYR A 8 6.31 17.06 8.30
C TYR A 8 6.92 16.68 6.94
N LYS A 9 8.20 16.28 6.88
CA LYS A 9 8.86 15.78 5.65
C LYS A 9 8.83 14.26 5.53
N TYR A 10 8.58 13.54 6.62
CA TYR A 10 8.58 12.09 6.60
C TYR A 10 7.26 11.58 6.01
N LEU A 11 7.37 10.83 4.92
CA LEU A 11 6.27 10.48 4.00
C LEU A 11 5.80 9.03 4.17
N GLY A 12 6.05 8.45 5.35
CA GLY A 12 5.83 7.04 5.57
C GLY A 12 6.70 6.18 4.62
N PRO A 13 6.37 4.89 4.47
CA PRO A 13 7.12 3.99 3.59
C PRO A 13 7.01 4.35 2.12
N PHE A 14 5.95 5.05 1.70
CA PHE A 14 5.66 5.28 0.29
C PHE A 14 6.49 6.41 -0.36
N ARG A 15 7.30 7.14 0.43
CA ARG A 15 8.27 8.18 0.01
C ARG A 15 7.70 9.35 -0.83
N SER A 16 6.44 9.30 -1.25
CA SER A 16 5.75 10.32 -2.06
C SER A 16 4.28 10.45 -1.65
N ARG A 17 3.87 11.68 -1.32
CA ARG A 17 2.47 12.02 -0.97
C ARG A 17 1.59 11.96 -2.21
N PHE A 18 2.14 12.35 -3.35
CA PHE A 18 1.44 12.35 -4.63
C PHE A 18 1.06 10.93 -5.02
N MET A 19 1.99 9.98 -4.88
CA MET A 19 1.73 8.56 -5.14
C MET A 19 0.54 8.01 -4.33
N LEU A 20 0.45 8.34 -3.03
CA LEU A 20 -0.69 7.92 -2.21
C LEU A 20 -1.99 8.62 -2.60
N VAL A 21 -1.95 9.91 -2.92
CA VAL A 21 -3.14 10.66 -3.35
C VAL A 21 -3.66 10.12 -4.68
N ASP A 22 -2.78 9.92 -5.65
CA ASP A 22 -3.10 9.36 -6.96
C ASP A 22 -3.67 7.94 -6.80
N LEU A 23 -3.11 7.14 -5.89
CA LEU A 23 -3.58 5.79 -5.63
C LEU A 23 -4.99 5.80 -5.03
N ILE A 24 -5.23 6.63 -4.02
CA ILE A 24 -6.55 6.75 -3.40
C ILE A 24 -7.57 7.20 -4.43
N ASP A 25 -7.22 8.15 -5.29
CA ASP A 25 -8.07 8.63 -6.36
C ASP A 25 -8.36 7.51 -7.39
N SER A 26 -7.35 6.79 -7.88
CA SER A 26 -7.50 5.65 -8.77
C SER A 26 -8.40 4.56 -8.16
N LEU A 27 -8.11 4.11 -6.93
CA LEU A 27 -8.92 3.09 -6.24
C LEU A 27 -10.37 3.57 -6.04
N SER A 28 -10.55 4.85 -5.74
CA SER A 28 -11.88 5.44 -5.57
C SER A 28 -12.66 5.48 -6.87
N ARG A 29 -12.03 5.79 -8.01
CA ARG A 29 -12.66 5.69 -9.33
C ARG A 29 -13.00 4.26 -9.71
N ILE A 30 -12.05 3.34 -9.54
CA ILE A 30 -12.17 1.93 -9.96
C ILE A 30 -13.27 1.22 -9.16
N LEU A 31 -13.22 1.33 -7.84
CA LEU A 31 -14.11 0.58 -6.93
C LEU A 31 -15.34 1.39 -6.49
N LYS A 32 -15.41 2.68 -6.86
CA LYS A 32 -16.42 3.65 -6.38
C LYS A 32 -16.41 3.78 -4.85
N LEU A 33 -15.22 3.76 -4.26
CA LEU A 33 -14.98 3.90 -2.81
C LEU A 33 -15.21 5.35 -2.34
N PRO A 34 -15.46 5.56 -1.03
CA PRO A 34 -15.67 6.90 -0.51
C PRO A 34 -14.37 7.71 -0.50
N TYR A 35 -14.30 8.74 -1.35
CA TYR A 35 -13.25 9.77 -1.35
C TYR A 35 -13.90 11.16 -1.34
N CYS A 36 -14.38 11.53 -0.15
CA CYS A 36 -15.13 12.77 0.07
C CYS A 36 -14.16 13.91 0.40
N GLU A 37 -14.16 14.96 -0.40
CA GLU A 37 -13.33 16.16 -0.21
C GLU A 37 -14.01 17.20 0.68
N THR A 38 -15.34 17.14 0.77
CA THR A 38 -16.19 18.11 1.49
C THR A 38 -16.93 17.44 2.64
N GLY A 39 -17.20 18.20 3.71
CA GLY A 39 -18.03 17.74 4.83
C GLY A 39 -19.55 17.86 4.61
N VAL A 40 -19.99 18.21 3.39
CA VAL A 40 -21.40 18.31 3.01
C VAL A 40 -21.81 17.04 2.27
N TYR A 41 -22.95 16.45 2.67
CA TYR A 41 -23.44 15.17 2.16
C TYR A 41 -24.95 15.23 1.83
N PRO A 42 -25.41 14.55 0.77
CA PRO A 42 -24.64 13.93 -0.32
C PRO A 42 -23.84 14.97 -1.12
N CYS A 43 -22.70 14.56 -1.68
CA CYS A 43 -21.81 15.44 -2.43
C CYS A 43 -21.96 15.25 -3.94
N ASP A 44 -21.50 16.22 -4.74
CA ASP A 44 -21.50 16.19 -6.21
C ASP A 44 -20.99 14.88 -6.83
N LYS A 45 -20.09 14.16 -6.15
CA LYS A 45 -19.55 12.88 -6.62
C LYS A 45 -20.60 11.76 -6.64
N PHE A 46 -21.59 11.83 -5.75
CA PHE A 46 -22.73 10.91 -5.77
C PHE A 46 -23.62 11.20 -6.99
N ASP A 47 -23.96 12.47 -7.22
CA ASP A 47 -24.82 12.89 -8.33
C ASP A 47 -24.18 12.57 -9.70
N ARG A 48 -22.84 12.66 -9.78
CA ARG A 48 -22.07 12.28 -10.98
C ARG A 48 -21.82 10.78 -11.12
N GLY A 49 -22.31 9.94 -10.20
CA GLY A 49 -22.16 8.48 -10.22
C GLY A 49 -20.73 7.97 -10.00
N VAL A 50 -19.83 8.83 -9.49
CA VAL A 50 -18.42 8.54 -9.21
C VAL A 50 -18.28 7.71 -7.93
N CYS A 51 -19.12 7.97 -6.92
CA CYS A 51 -19.17 7.22 -5.67
C CYS A 51 -20.52 6.49 -5.56
N ARG A 52 -20.55 5.35 -4.87
CA ARG A 52 -21.80 4.61 -4.58
C ARG A 52 -22.70 5.29 -3.54
N GLY A 53 -22.29 6.43 -2.98
CA GLY A 53 -23.08 7.12 -1.96
C GLY A 53 -23.00 6.44 -0.59
N TRP A 54 -21.84 5.92 -0.20
CA TRP A 54 -21.64 5.25 1.09
C TRP A 54 -22.07 6.09 2.30
N CYS A 55 -22.00 7.43 2.20
CA CYS A 55 -22.49 8.36 3.22
C CYS A 55 -24.01 8.26 3.46
N LEU A 56 -24.80 7.87 2.45
CA LEU A 56 -26.25 7.71 2.57
C LEU A 56 -26.63 6.52 3.44
N ALA A 57 -25.78 5.48 3.50
CA ALA A 57 -25.99 4.34 4.41
C ALA A 57 -25.75 4.69 5.88
N LEU A 58 -25.05 5.79 6.16
CA LEU A 58 -24.82 6.29 7.51
C LEU A 58 -25.90 7.29 7.96
N ALA A 59 -26.80 7.71 7.05
CA ALA A 59 -27.89 8.62 7.37
C ALA A 59 -29.06 7.88 8.05
N THR A 60 -29.66 8.49 9.07
CA THR A 60 -30.76 7.88 9.83
C THR A 60 -32.04 7.72 8.98
N SER A 61 -32.27 6.47 8.58
CA SER A 61 -33.55 5.75 8.43
C SER A 61 -34.75 6.30 7.63
N GLN A 62 -34.61 7.32 6.74
CA GLN A 62 -35.74 7.65 5.83
C GLN A 62 -35.45 7.84 4.33
N GLU A 63 -34.21 7.77 3.82
CA GLU A 63 -33.94 8.21 2.44
C GLU A 63 -33.09 7.31 1.53
N SER A 64 -32.93 6.01 1.79
CA SER A 64 -32.31 5.15 0.76
C SER A 64 -32.95 3.78 0.63
N LYS A 65 -33.55 3.52 -0.53
CA LYS A 65 -33.82 2.17 -1.06
C LYS A 65 -32.54 1.35 -1.32
N HIS A 66 -31.37 1.92 -1.04
CA HIS A 66 -30.08 1.29 -1.21
C HIS A 66 -29.57 0.84 0.15
N GLU A 67 -29.77 -0.44 0.44
CA GLU A 67 -29.10 -1.14 1.53
C GLU A 67 -27.61 -1.25 1.14
N HIS A 68 -26.81 -0.26 1.53
CA HIS A 68 -25.37 -0.38 1.35
C HIS A 68 -24.78 -1.09 2.56
N ASP A 69 -24.32 -2.31 2.29
CA ASP A 69 -23.67 -3.18 3.26
C ASP A 69 -22.32 -2.58 3.71
N LEU A 70 -22.25 -2.16 4.97
CA LEU A 70 -21.04 -1.61 5.59
C LEU A 70 -19.96 -2.69 5.77
N GLU A 71 -20.34 -3.96 5.93
CA GLU A 71 -19.38 -5.07 5.98
C GLU A 71 -18.72 -5.25 4.62
N LYS A 72 -19.48 -5.09 3.53
CA LYS A 72 -18.94 -5.06 2.18
C LYS A 72 -17.99 -3.88 1.96
N LEU A 73 -18.29 -2.69 2.49
CA LEU A 73 -17.38 -1.56 2.43
C LEU A 73 -16.07 -1.84 3.18
N ASP A 74 -16.16 -2.36 4.40
CA ASP A 74 -14.99 -2.75 5.20
C ASP A 74 -14.13 -3.79 4.46
N ALA A 75 -14.75 -4.82 3.87
CA ALA A 75 -14.04 -5.80 3.06
C ALA A 75 -13.33 -5.18 1.85
N LEU A 76 -14.00 -4.27 1.12
CA LEU A 76 -13.38 -3.57 -0.03
C LEU A 76 -12.23 -2.66 0.40
N LEU A 77 -12.35 -1.96 1.53
CA LEU A 77 -11.28 -1.10 2.05
C LEU A 77 -10.07 -1.94 2.48
N LYS A 78 -10.30 -3.06 3.15
CA LYS A 78 -9.23 -4.00 3.53
C LYS A 78 -8.56 -4.57 2.29
N GLU A 79 -9.33 -5.02 1.29
CA GLU A 79 -8.79 -5.54 0.04
C GLU A 79 -7.97 -4.48 -0.71
N ALA A 80 -8.46 -3.25 -0.80
CA ALA A 80 -7.84 -2.18 -1.57
C ALA A 80 -6.56 -1.64 -0.92
N TYR A 81 -6.53 -1.50 0.42
CA TYR A 81 -5.46 -0.79 1.11
C TYR A 81 -4.58 -1.68 1.98
N LEU A 82 -5.09 -2.79 2.49
CA LEU A 82 -4.35 -3.63 3.42
C LEU A 82 -3.84 -4.91 2.77
N HIS A 83 -4.55 -5.54 1.84
CA HIS A 83 -4.09 -6.82 1.30
C HIS A 83 -3.17 -6.66 0.09
N PRO A 84 -2.02 -7.39 0.03
CA PRO A 84 -1.19 -7.42 -1.17
C PRO A 84 -1.81 -8.24 -2.33
N ASN A 85 -3.12 -8.50 -2.31
CA ASN A 85 -3.81 -9.39 -3.25
C ASN A 85 -4.02 -8.73 -4.63
N ASN A 86 -3.73 -9.45 -5.71
CA ASN A 86 -3.71 -8.98 -7.09
C ASN A 86 -5.07 -8.73 -7.75
N GLY A 87 -6.19 -9.00 -7.07
CA GLY A 87 -7.54 -8.87 -7.65
C GLY A 87 -7.81 -7.54 -8.39
N ILE A 88 -7.55 -6.40 -7.74
CA ILE A 88 -7.77 -5.08 -8.35
C ILE A 88 -6.83 -4.84 -9.54
N TYR A 89 -5.57 -5.25 -9.43
CA TYR A 89 -4.59 -5.07 -10.52
C TYR A 89 -4.94 -5.95 -11.72
N GLU A 90 -5.25 -7.22 -11.49
CA GLU A 90 -5.69 -8.16 -12.53
C GLU A 90 -6.96 -7.68 -13.23
N MET A 91 -7.89 -7.09 -12.48
CA MET A 91 -9.11 -6.50 -13.05
C MET A 91 -8.78 -5.35 -14.01
N VAL A 92 -7.91 -4.41 -13.59
CA VAL A 92 -7.49 -3.29 -14.44
C VAL A 92 -6.67 -3.79 -15.63
N GLN A 93 -5.82 -4.79 -15.43
CA GLN A 93 -5.01 -5.38 -16.49
C GLN A 93 -5.88 -6.02 -17.57
N LYS A 94 -6.89 -6.81 -17.17
CA LYS A 94 -7.87 -7.39 -18.12
C LYS A 94 -8.63 -6.31 -18.88
N GLN A 95 -9.01 -5.22 -18.21
CA GLN A 95 -9.69 -4.10 -18.87
C GLN A 95 -8.77 -3.42 -19.91
N ARG A 96 -7.49 -3.26 -19.58
CA ARG A 96 -6.47 -2.73 -20.48
C ARG A 96 -6.25 -3.63 -21.69
N GLU A 97 -6.19 -4.94 -21.48
CA GLU A 97 -6.09 -5.94 -22.55
C GLU A 97 -7.32 -5.90 -23.47
N ALA A 98 -8.53 -5.80 -22.92
CA ALA A 98 -9.76 -5.66 -23.71
C ALA A 98 -9.74 -4.41 -24.61
N TYR A 99 -9.36 -3.24 -24.08
CA TYR A 99 -9.23 -2.03 -24.90
C TYR A 99 -8.18 -2.17 -26.01
N PHE A 100 -7.09 -2.89 -25.72
CA PHE A 100 -6.06 -3.16 -26.72
C PHE A 100 -6.56 -4.08 -27.84
N GLU A 101 -7.31 -5.14 -27.50
CA GLU A 101 -7.94 -6.04 -28.46
C GLU A 101 -9.00 -5.33 -29.33
N GLU A 102 -9.72 -4.36 -28.76
CA GLU A 102 -10.69 -3.51 -29.46
C GLU A 102 -10.05 -2.38 -30.28
N LEU A 103 -8.72 -2.30 -30.35
CA LEU A 103 -7.94 -1.24 -31.02
C LEU A 103 -8.14 0.16 -30.42
N GLU A 104 -8.64 0.24 -29.20
CA GLU A 104 -8.82 1.47 -28.43
C GLU A 104 -7.54 1.85 -27.66
N PHE A 105 -6.42 2.00 -28.38
CA PHE A 105 -5.09 2.20 -27.77
C PHE A 105 -5.02 3.39 -26.81
N ALA A 106 -5.67 4.51 -27.16
CA ALA A 106 -5.71 5.68 -26.28
C ALA A 106 -6.34 5.39 -24.90
N LYS A 107 -7.31 4.46 -24.82
CA LYS A 107 -7.88 4.05 -23.53
C LYS A 107 -7.01 3.03 -22.81
N ALA A 108 -6.35 2.14 -23.55
CA ALA A 108 -5.39 1.20 -22.98
C ALA A 108 -4.20 1.94 -22.34
N ASP A 109 -3.65 2.95 -23.02
CA ASP A 109 -2.51 3.73 -22.54
C ASP A 109 -2.85 4.50 -21.24
N LEU A 110 -4.08 4.97 -21.08
CA LEU A 110 -4.53 5.61 -19.83
C LEU A 110 -4.48 4.67 -18.62
N LEU A 111 -4.61 3.35 -18.84
CA LEU A 111 -4.54 2.35 -17.78
C LEU A 111 -3.10 1.93 -17.46
N ASP A 112 -2.14 2.17 -18.34
CA ASP A 112 -0.74 1.79 -18.09
C ASP A 112 -0.14 2.58 -16.90
N ASP A 113 -0.50 3.86 -16.75
CA ASP A 113 -0.13 4.68 -15.59
C ASP A 113 -0.74 4.16 -14.29
N GLU A 114 -2.03 3.79 -14.32
CA GLU A 114 -2.74 3.24 -13.16
C GLU A 114 -2.17 1.88 -12.76
N LEU A 115 -1.83 1.02 -13.73
CA LEU A 115 -1.20 -0.27 -13.47
C LEU A 115 0.18 -0.09 -12.82
N ARG A 116 1.01 0.85 -13.30
CA ARG A 116 2.31 1.14 -12.68
C ARG A 116 2.16 1.63 -11.24
N LEU A 117 1.18 2.49 -10.99
CA LEU A 117 0.87 3.01 -9.66
C LEU A 117 0.42 1.90 -8.70
N LEU A 118 -0.54 1.08 -9.12
CA LEU A 118 -1.04 -0.05 -8.35
C LEU A 118 0.08 -1.06 -8.06
N GLN A 119 0.91 -1.37 -9.06
CA GLN A 119 2.06 -2.27 -8.90
C GLN A 119 3.05 -1.73 -7.86
N SER A 120 3.42 -0.44 -7.96
CA SER A 120 4.33 0.18 -7.00
C SER A 120 3.77 0.15 -5.57
N TYR A 121 2.48 0.44 -5.39
CA TYR A 121 1.85 0.36 -4.07
C TYR A 121 1.86 -1.06 -3.49
N ARG A 122 1.62 -2.06 -4.33
CA ARG A 122 1.66 -3.48 -3.93
C ARG A 122 3.03 -3.93 -3.49
N GLU A 123 4.08 -3.50 -4.18
CA GLU A 123 5.46 -3.79 -3.78
C GLU A 123 5.78 -3.22 -2.40
N TRP A 124 5.26 -2.02 -2.09
CA TRP A 124 5.36 -1.46 -0.76
C TRP A 124 4.55 -2.26 0.27
N LEU A 125 3.31 -2.65 -0.03
CA LEU A 125 2.52 -3.49 0.88
C LEU A 125 3.23 -4.82 1.18
N ASN A 126 3.71 -5.52 0.15
CA ASN A 126 4.46 -6.76 0.31
C ASN A 126 5.68 -6.58 1.23
N PHE A 127 6.43 -5.50 1.03
CA PHE A 127 7.52 -5.14 1.93
C PHE A 127 7.03 -4.95 3.37
N LEU A 128 5.98 -4.16 3.60
CA LEU A 128 5.47 -3.87 4.95
C LEU A 128 4.99 -5.12 5.70
N TYR A 129 4.41 -6.10 4.99
CA TYR A 129 4.02 -7.38 5.59
C TYR A 129 5.19 -8.27 5.98
N VAL A 130 6.20 -8.33 5.11
CA VAL A 130 7.29 -9.31 5.22
C VAL A 130 8.42 -8.79 6.10
N ALA A 131 8.73 -7.50 6.04
CA ALA A 131 9.98 -6.95 6.55
C ALA A 131 10.22 -7.24 8.04
N LYS A 132 9.23 -7.06 8.92
CA LYS A 132 9.39 -7.32 10.37
C LYS A 132 9.54 -8.80 10.73
N ASN A 133 9.18 -9.70 9.81
CA ASN A 133 9.29 -11.15 9.97
C ASN A 133 10.44 -11.75 9.16
N LEU A 134 11.20 -10.91 8.44
CA LEU A 134 12.29 -11.36 7.59
C LEU A 134 13.46 -11.85 8.45
N GLN A 135 13.82 -13.12 8.24
CA GLN A 135 14.89 -13.81 8.95
C GLN A 135 15.78 -14.48 7.91
N TYR A 136 17.09 -14.29 8.01
CA TYR A 136 18.03 -14.93 7.11
C TYR A 136 19.37 -15.13 7.79
N SER A 137 20.03 -16.26 7.54
CA SER A 137 21.33 -16.56 8.12
C SER A 137 22.24 -17.21 7.10
N SER A 138 23.48 -16.74 7.03
CA SER A 138 24.53 -17.27 6.16
C SER A 138 25.87 -17.27 6.88
N LYS A 139 26.92 -17.75 6.20
CA LYS A 139 28.30 -17.67 6.72
C LYS A 139 28.84 -16.24 6.82
N LEU A 140 28.23 -15.29 6.10
CA LEU A 140 28.74 -13.93 5.98
C LEU A 140 27.92 -12.93 6.80
N TYR A 141 26.62 -13.15 6.97
CA TYR A 141 25.75 -12.23 7.70
C TYR A 141 24.47 -12.92 8.20
N GLU A 142 23.86 -12.30 9.20
CA GLU A 142 22.60 -12.68 9.83
C GLU A 142 21.66 -11.47 9.82
N ILE A 143 20.42 -11.70 9.38
CA ILE A 143 19.31 -10.74 9.36
C ILE A 143 18.26 -11.23 10.34
N GLU A 144 17.78 -10.33 11.18
CA GLU A 144 16.71 -10.61 12.12
C GLU A 144 15.71 -9.45 12.13
N SER A 145 14.42 -9.78 12.02
CA SER A 145 13.33 -8.79 11.93
C SER A 145 13.56 -7.75 10.82
N GLY A 146 14.13 -8.21 9.71
CA GLY A 146 14.46 -7.39 8.53
C GLY A 146 15.66 -6.46 8.70
N GLN A 147 16.35 -6.49 9.83
CA GLN A 147 17.53 -5.66 10.09
C GLN A 147 18.80 -6.52 10.11
N LEU A 148 19.95 -5.93 9.75
CA LEU A 148 21.23 -6.61 9.81
C LEU A 148 21.64 -6.79 11.27
N LYS A 149 21.65 -8.02 11.76
CA LYS A 149 22.04 -8.33 13.15
C LYS A 149 23.53 -8.53 13.29
N SER A 150 24.14 -9.26 12.36
CA SER A 150 25.57 -9.50 12.37
C SER A 150 26.13 -9.66 10.96
N ALA A 151 27.40 -9.29 10.77
CA ALA A 151 28.10 -9.47 9.51
C ALA A 151 29.59 -9.71 9.73
N ARG A 152 30.20 -10.49 8.83
CA ARG A 152 31.64 -10.73 8.80
C ARG A 152 32.31 -9.76 7.84
N ILE A 153 33.00 -8.76 8.40
CA ILE A 153 33.67 -7.70 7.66
C ILE A 153 35.17 -7.80 7.96
N ASN A 154 36.00 -7.88 6.91
CA ASN A 154 37.45 -8.02 7.04
C ASN A 154 37.88 -9.19 7.96
N GLY A 155 37.15 -10.31 7.86
CA GLY A 155 37.40 -11.51 8.65
C GLY A 155 36.92 -11.46 10.10
N LYS A 156 36.48 -10.29 10.61
CA LYS A 156 35.95 -10.10 11.97
C LYS A 156 34.43 -10.10 11.98
N ASN A 157 33.83 -10.61 13.04
CA ASN A 157 32.38 -10.60 13.22
C ASN A 157 31.96 -9.30 13.92
N HIS A 158 31.06 -8.57 13.28
CA HIS A 158 30.44 -7.36 13.79
C HIS A 158 28.98 -7.65 14.15
N HIS A 159 28.50 -7.08 15.25
CA HIS A 159 27.11 -7.16 15.68
C HIS A 159 26.52 -5.76 15.71
N PHE A 160 25.27 -5.64 15.29
CA PHE A 160 24.52 -4.40 15.25
C PHE A 160 23.32 -4.47 16.18
N VAL A 161 22.88 -3.32 16.66
CA VAL A 161 21.68 -3.21 17.49
C VAL A 161 20.47 -3.27 16.58
N ILE A 162 19.52 -4.14 16.92
CA ILE A 162 18.26 -4.29 16.20
C ILE A 162 17.08 -3.84 17.07
N ASP A 163 16.12 -3.17 16.45
CA ASP A 163 14.88 -2.75 17.09
C ASP A 163 13.78 -3.79 16.88
N LYS A 164 13.15 -4.24 17.97
CA LYS A 164 12.08 -5.25 17.99
C LYS A 164 10.92 -4.79 18.87
N PRO A 165 10.15 -3.80 18.43
CA PRO A 165 8.95 -3.40 19.16
C PRO A 165 7.90 -4.52 19.10
N MET A 166 7.08 -4.58 20.15
CA MET A 166 5.89 -5.46 20.13
C MET A 166 4.76 -4.76 19.37
N TYR A 167 4.28 -5.42 18.31
CA TYR A 167 3.16 -4.93 17.51
C TYR A 167 1.83 -5.51 18.00
N ARG A 168 0.78 -4.69 17.94
CA ARG A 168 -0.61 -5.14 18.10
C ARG A 168 -1.11 -5.81 16.81
N GLU A 169 -2.20 -6.54 16.90
CA GLU A 169 -2.81 -7.22 15.74
C GLU A 169 -3.22 -6.23 14.63
N ASN A 170 -3.69 -5.03 15.01
CA ASN A 170 -4.06 -3.97 14.07
C ASN A 170 -2.86 -3.18 13.50
N GLU A 171 -1.64 -3.51 13.91
CA GLU A 171 -0.39 -2.88 13.45
C GLU A 171 0.33 -3.77 12.44
N SER A 172 -0.44 -4.43 11.56
CA SER A 172 0.06 -5.38 10.56
C SER A 172 1.13 -4.78 9.64
N LEU A 173 0.96 -3.51 9.24
CA LEU A 173 1.86 -2.77 8.36
C LEU A 173 2.89 -1.89 9.08
N ALA A 174 2.88 -1.86 10.41
CA ALA A 174 3.76 -0.97 11.17
C ALA A 174 5.21 -1.47 11.16
N LEU A 175 6.16 -0.54 10.98
CA LEU A 175 7.60 -0.77 11.03
C LEU A 175 8.30 0.36 11.82
N PRO A 176 9.50 0.12 12.37
CA PRO A 176 10.28 1.15 13.03
C PRO A 176 10.78 2.16 12.01
N LEU A 177 10.48 3.43 12.26
CA LEU A 177 10.83 4.56 11.40
C LEU A 177 12.33 4.57 11.04
N ALA A 178 13.19 4.42 12.06
CA ALA A 178 14.65 4.55 11.90
C ALA A 178 15.28 3.40 11.09
N GLY A 179 14.68 2.21 11.10
CA GLY A 179 15.20 1.03 10.41
C GLY A 179 14.60 0.78 9.03
N MET A 180 13.57 1.54 8.64
CA MET A 180 12.79 1.24 7.44
C MET A 180 13.61 1.19 6.15
N ASP A 181 14.54 2.14 5.96
CA ASP A 181 15.37 2.19 4.75
C ASP A 181 16.33 1.00 4.66
N GLU A 182 16.95 0.62 5.78
CA GLU A 182 17.77 -0.59 5.87
C GLU A 182 16.94 -1.84 5.56
N MET A 183 15.77 -1.97 6.20
CA MET A 183 14.86 -3.09 5.99
C MET A 183 14.43 -3.20 4.53
N LYS A 184 14.22 -2.07 3.85
CA LYS A 184 13.86 -2.04 2.42
C LYS A 184 15.01 -2.53 1.55
N ILE A 185 16.23 -2.06 1.79
CA ILE A 185 17.43 -2.52 1.06
C ILE A 185 17.62 -4.03 1.24
N ILE A 186 17.49 -4.52 2.48
CA ILE A 186 17.63 -5.95 2.79
C ILE A 186 16.54 -6.78 2.09
N TYR A 187 15.30 -6.31 2.15
CA TYR A 187 14.17 -6.96 1.48
C TYR A 187 14.39 -7.06 -0.03
N ASP A 188 14.78 -5.96 -0.68
CA ASP A 188 15.02 -5.92 -2.12
C ASP A 188 16.18 -6.84 -2.51
N TYR A 189 17.28 -6.82 -1.76
CA TYR A 189 18.43 -7.71 -1.95
C TYR A 189 18.04 -9.20 -1.86
N ILE A 190 17.29 -9.60 -0.82
CA ILE A 190 16.86 -11.00 -0.66
C ILE A 190 15.91 -11.40 -1.79
N ARG A 191 14.98 -10.52 -2.17
CA ARG A 191 14.04 -10.77 -3.26
C ARG A 191 14.78 -11.01 -4.58
N GLU A 192 15.76 -10.17 -4.92
CA GLU A 192 16.59 -10.33 -6.12
C GLU A 192 17.37 -11.64 -6.11
N GLN A 193 17.95 -12.04 -4.97
CA GLN A 193 18.66 -13.32 -4.84
C GLN A 193 17.73 -14.54 -5.00
N SER A 194 16.46 -14.42 -4.61
CA SER A 194 15.48 -15.51 -4.72
C SER A 194 14.92 -15.72 -6.13
N HIS A 195 15.07 -14.73 -7.01
CA HIS A 195 14.62 -14.77 -8.40
C HIS A 195 15.77 -14.99 -9.41
N ALA A 196 17.02 -15.09 -8.92
CA ALA A 196 18.22 -15.44 -9.70
C ALA A 196 18.49 -16.95 -9.67
#